data_AF-A0AAV9N9R7-F1
#
_entry.id   AF-A0AAV9N9R7-F1
#
_cell.length_a   1.000
_cell.length_b   1.000
_cell.length_c   1.000
_cell.angle_alpha   90.00
_cell.angle_beta   90.00
_cell.angle_gamma   90.00
#
_symmetry.space_group_name_H-M   'P 1'
#
loop_
_entity.id
_entity.type
_entity.pdbx_description
1 polymer ?
#
loop_
_entity_poly.entity_id
_entity_poly.type
_entity_poly.pdbx_seq_one_letter_code
_entity_poly.pdbx_strand_id
1 'polypeptide(L)'
;MKLDFNPVEQILNLANLLVKIDAPAWYINPDFSFLFRDEERNNLNSISNTCNLELDKSLGAVLQSSSPPSIEYFEGLSPPYRTSETEGGLISRTKHYKPNDPKMPRHVKLKMDQGYDIASVGLLCSSPIPPPGLQARAIGLFLLLEAVFCTIFHGKFEMITDQYYEHILLWQRDDVSWLPLCSHLSLKQHVRGDLSLTPEELEIQAAIREARDKQRRNENNRNWREREKTKDPIAYKARMYEGHAARYEKIEDEKRAYDRTRRAEAKDERRFLCEDCDIPLSSQYKLTKHLDSQSHRDTVAGIEKPAPHRTTSWQKERRESNCPRYLGLQALPLEQTFHQQSDISSPPQTASHKKKEAQNLA
;
A
#
# COMPACT_ATOMS: atom_id res chain seq x y z
N MET A 1 39.79 25.79 12.69
CA MET A 1 38.88 24.87 13.40
C MET A 1 37.53 24.96 12.70
N LYS A 2 37.17 23.99 11.85
CA LYS A 2 35.82 23.95 11.26
C LYS A 2 34.91 23.43 12.37
N LEU A 3 34.03 24.27 12.91
CA LEU A 3 32.99 23.79 13.82
C LEU A 3 32.09 22.86 12.99
N ASP A 4 31.86 21.65 13.49
CA ASP A 4 30.95 20.71 12.84
C ASP A 4 29.55 21.30 12.89
N PHE A 5 29.13 21.82 11.74
CA PHE A 5 27.82 22.38 11.59
C PHE A 5 26.79 21.24 11.46
N ASN A 6 25.81 21.26 12.35
CA ASN A 6 24.70 20.32 12.33
C ASN A 6 23.46 21.00 11.73
N PRO A 7 23.04 20.65 10.49
CA PRO A 7 21.87 21.27 9.87
C PRO A 7 20.57 21.00 10.63
N VAL A 8 20.45 19.84 11.31
CA VAL A 8 19.28 19.55 12.15
C VAL A 8 19.20 20.56 13.29
N GLU A 9 20.32 20.81 13.96
CA GLU A 9 20.39 21.76 15.07
C GLU A 9 20.00 23.18 14.64
N GLN A 10 20.46 23.65 13.47
CA GLN A 10 20.08 24.97 12.98
C GLN A 10 18.57 25.05 12.67
N ILE A 11 17.99 24.02 12.04
CA ILE A 11 16.54 23.99 11.75
C ILE A 11 15.73 23.96 13.05
N LEU A 12 16.16 23.18 14.05
CA LEU A 12 15.49 23.15 15.36
C LEU A 12 15.63 24.48 16.11
N ASN A 13 16.74 25.20 15.94
CA ASN A 13 16.89 26.56 16.45
C ASN A 13 15.89 27.53 15.80
N LEU A 14 15.76 27.48 14.46
CA LEU A 14 14.77 28.28 13.73
C LEU A 14 13.34 27.91 14.14
N ALA A 15 13.04 26.63 14.31
CA ALA A 15 11.76 26.13 14.80
C ALA A 15 11.44 26.67 16.21
N ASN A 16 12.41 26.65 17.12
CA ASN A 16 12.27 27.20 18.47
C ASN A 16 12.05 28.72 18.47
N LEU A 17 12.77 29.47 17.62
CA LEU A 17 12.53 30.90 17.44
C LEU A 17 11.09 31.15 16.94
N LEU A 18 10.65 30.39 15.94
CA LEU A 18 9.34 30.54 15.30
C LEU A 18 8.17 30.32 16.27
N VAL A 19 8.26 29.35 17.19
CA VAL A 19 7.22 29.13 18.22
C VAL A 19 7.28 30.12 19.38
N LYS A 20 8.40 30.82 19.57
CA LYS A 20 8.62 31.82 20.64
C LYS A 20 8.36 33.26 20.20
N ILE A 21 7.96 33.47 18.94
CA ILE A 21 7.61 34.79 18.44
C ILE A 21 6.54 35.43 19.33
N ASP A 22 6.74 36.70 19.63
CA ASP A 22 5.72 37.55 20.24
C ASP A 22 4.67 37.92 19.18
N ALA A 23 3.69 37.03 19.02
CA ALA A 23 2.57 37.20 18.11
C ALA A 23 1.25 36.99 18.86
N PRO A 24 0.14 37.59 18.37
CA PRO A 24 -1.17 37.37 18.95
C PRO A 24 -1.55 35.89 19.01
N ALA A 25 -2.34 35.49 20.02
CA ALA A 25 -2.74 34.10 20.23
C ALA A 25 -3.51 33.45 19.05
N TRP A 26 -4.08 34.26 18.15
CA TRP A 26 -4.73 33.76 16.92
C TRP A 26 -3.73 33.42 15.80
N TYR A 27 -2.47 33.82 15.93
CA TYR A 27 -1.45 33.63 14.90
C TYR A 27 -0.83 32.24 14.94
N ILE A 28 -0.50 31.75 16.13
CA ILE A 28 0.08 30.42 16.37
C ILE A 28 -0.96 29.57 17.09
N ASN A 29 -1.22 28.38 16.57
CA ASN A 29 -2.12 27.44 17.21
C ASN A 29 -1.59 27.08 18.63
N PRO A 30 -2.43 27.14 19.69
CA PRO A 30 -2.02 26.82 21.06
C PRO A 30 -1.36 25.44 21.20
N ASP A 31 -1.66 24.48 20.32
CA ASP A 31 -1.04 23.16 20.30
C ASP A 31 0.50 23.23 20.21
N PHE A 32 1.05 24.18 19.43
CA PHE A 32 2.50 24.38 19.34
C PHE A 32 3.08 24.91 20.64
N SER A 33 2.35 25.80 21.33
CA SER A 33 2.77 26.28 22.64
C SER A 33 2.78 25.15 23.66
N PHE A 34 1.75 24.31 23.65
CA PHE A 34 1.68 23.14 24.53
C PHE A 34 2.83 22.16 24.28
N LEU A 35 3.19 21.91 23.01
CA LEU A 35 4.25 20.97 22.66
C LEU A 35 5.66 21.51 22.87
N PHE A 36 5.92 22.78 22.54
CA PHE A 36 7.27 23.29 22.30
C PHE A 36 7.63 24.56 23.07
N ARG A 37 6.74 25.14 23.89
CA ARG A 37 7.01 26.40 24.61
C ARG A 37 7.79 26.20 25.90
N ASP A 38 8.71 25.25 25.93
CA ASP A 38 9.63 25.11 27.04
C ASP A 38 10.83 26.07 26.88
N GLU A 39 11.30 26.63 28.00
CA GLU A 39 12.37 27.63 27.98
C GLU A 39 13.64 27.06 27.34
N GLU A 40 13.93 25.79 27.61
CA GLU A 40 15.18 25.11 27.24
C GLU A 40 15.13 24.25 25.96
N ARG A 41 14.01 24.23 25.21
CA ARG A 41 13.87 23.42 23.97
C ARG A 41 13.98 21.89 24.21
N ASN A 42 13.90 21.44 25.44
CA ASN A 42 13.96 20.02 25.84
C ASN A 42 12.90 19.18 25.14
N ASN A 43 11.65 19.66 25.05
CA ASN A 43 10.56 18.94 24.38
C ASN A 43 10.80 18.81 22.89
N LEU A 44 11.18 19.90 22.22
CA LEU A 44 11.48 19.89 20.78
C LEU A 44 12.65 18.94 20.47
N ASN A 45 13.70 18.95 21.29
CA ASN A 45 14.83 18.03 21.17
C ASN A 45 14.42 16.57 21.38
N SER A 46 13.66 16.29 22.44
CA SER A 46 13.17 14.95 22.75
C SER A 46 12.32 14.38 21.62
N ILE A 47 11.39 15.16 21.09
CA ILE A 47 10.52 14.74 19.98
C ILE A 47 11.35 14.55 18.70
N SER A 48 12.25 15.47 18.37
CA SER A 48 13.12 15.37 17.19
C SER A 48 14.01 14.13 17.23
N ASN A 49 14.64 13.86 18.37
CA ASN A 49 15.49 12.68 18.57
C ASN A 49 14.69 11.39 18.39
N THR A 50 13.42 11.38 18.77
CA THR A 50 12.58 10.17 18.63
C THR A 50 12.09 9.95 17.20
N CYS A 51 11.98 11.02 16.40
CA CYS A 51 11.58 10.90 15.00
C CYS A 51 12.71 10.37 14.11
N ASN A 52 13.98 10.51 14.51
CA ASN A 52 15.13 10.23 13.62
C ASN A 52 15.03 11.03 12.31
N LEU A 53 15.03 12.36 12.42
CA LEU A 53 14.93 13.24 11.26
C LEU A 53 16.07 13.00 10.27
N GLU A 54 15.72 12.77 9.02
CA GLU A 54 16.64 12.69 7.89
C GLU A 54 16.46 13.92 7.02
N LEU A 55 17.52 14.72 6.87
CA LEU A 55 17.54 15.90 6.01
C LEU A 55 18.21 15.60 4.67
N ASP A 56 17.86 16.36 3.64
CA ASP A 56 18.64 16.34 2.41
C ASP A 56 20.10 16.73 2.68
N LYS A 57 21.04 16.00 2.08
CA LYS A 57 22.49 16.15 2.34
C LYS A 57 23.00 17.54 1.96
N SER A 58 22.39 18.18 0.98
CA SER A 58 22.79 19.49 0.48
C SER A 58 22.16 20.65 1.25
N LEU A 59 21.12 20.38 2.06
CA LEU A 59 20.41 21.39 2.83
C LEU A 59 21.34 22.15 3.80
N GLY A 60 22.33 21.48 4.38
CA GLY A 60 23.26 22.14 5.29
C GLY A 60 24.09 23.24 4.64
N ALA A 61 24.55 23.03 3.40
CA ALA A 61 25.27 24.05 2.65
C ALA A 61 24.34 25.23 2.30
N VAL A 62 23.08 24.94 1.98
CA VAL A 62 22.08 25.97 1.69
C VAL A 62 21.80 26.85 2.90
N LEU A 63 21.62 26.27 4.09
CA LEU A 63 21.32 27.04 5.30
C LEU A 63 22.50 27.90 5.81
N GLN A 64 23.71 27.63 5.33
CA GLN A 64 24.90 28.46 5.59
C GLN A 64 25.15 29.52 4.51
N SER A 65 24.46 29.41 3.38
CA SER A 65 24.68 30.29 2.24
C SER A 65 24.14 31.69 2.51
N SER A 66 24.95 32.70 2.21
CA SER A 66 24.53 34.11 2.25
C SER A 66 23.53 34.46 1.15
N SER A 67 23.44 33.65 0.10
CA SER A 67 22.47 33.79 -0.98
C SER A 67 21.45 32.65 -0.95
N PRO A 68 20.20 32.88 -1.38
CA PRO A 68 19.21 31.82 -1.48
C PRO A 68 19.66 30.72 -2.45
N PRO A 69 19.17 29.48 -2.29
CA PRO A 69 19.43 28.42 -3.26
C PRO A 69 18.83 28.79 -4.62
N SER A 70 19.31 28.17 -5.70
CA SER A 70 18.71 28.34 -7.02
C SER A 70 17.50 27.41 -7.24
N ILE A 71 16.76 27.57 -8.34
CA ILE A 71 15.66 26.65 -8.68
C ILE A 71 16.20 25.23 -8.95
N GLU A 72 17.37 25.13 -9.56
CA GLU A 72 18.04 23.87 -9.88
C GLU A 72 18.38 23.05 -8.61
N TYR A 73 18.62 23.72 -7.47
CA TYR A 73 18.76 23.02 -6.19
C TYR A 73 17.50 22.22 -5.85
N PHE A 74 16.31 22.82 -5.99
CA PHE A 74 15.05 22.15 -5.70
C PHE A 74 14.75 21.03 -6.71
N GLU A 75 15.12 21.22 -7.98
CA GLU A 75 15.03 20.18 -9.01
C GLU A 75 15.96 18.99 -8.74
N GLY A 76 17.10 19.24 -8.09
CA GLY A 76 18.07 18.22 -7.70
C GLY A 76 17.75 17.47 -6.40
N LEU A 77 16.69 17.86 -5.68
CA LEU A 77 16.29 17.17 -4.45
C LEU A 77 15.88 15.73 -4.72
N SER A 78 16.16 14.86 -3.75
CA SER A 78 15.78 13.45 -3.83
C SER A 78 14.26 13.34 -4.04
N PRO A 79 13.81 12.58 -5.06
CA PRO A 79 12.39 12.37 -5.27
C PRO A 79 11.81 11.58 -4.08
N PRO A 80 10.51 11.69 -3.82
CA PRO A 80 9.81 10.80 -2.90
C PRO A 80 9.87 9.37 -3.44
N TYR A 81 10.91 8.60 -3.10
CA TYR A 81 11.06 7.22 -3.57
C TYR A 81 9.88 6.36 -3.09
N ARG A 82 9.39 5.48 -3.97
CA ARG A 82 8.63 4.30 -3.55
C ARG A 82 9.61 3.30 -2.98
N THR A 83 9.93 3.38 -1.70
CA THR A 83 10.38 2.16 -1.05
C THR A 83 9.15 1.25 -0.91
N SER A 84 9.31 -0.06 -1.10
CA SER A 84 8.22 -1.04 -0.94
C SER A 84 7.56 -1.00 0.45
N GLU A 85 8.22 -0.34 1.40
CA GLU A 85 7.80 -0.18 2.79
C GLU A 85 7.01 1.12 3.07
N THR A 86 6.99 2.07 2.13
CA THR A 86 6.33 3.39 2.28
C THR A 86 4.99 3.48 1.56
N GLU A 87 4.18 2.40 1.61
CA GLU A 87 2.74 2.49 1.34
C GLU A 87 2.04 3.30 2.47
N GLY A 88 2.37 4.58 2.61
CA GLY A 88 1.83 5.43 3.67
C GLY A 88 2.58 6.75 3.80
N GLY A 89 1.85 7.82 4.15
CA GLY A 89 2.42 9.15 4.37
C GLY A 89 2.70 9.92 3.08
N LEU A 90 3.90 9.76 2.52
CA LEU A 90 4.44 10.65 1.47
C LEU A 90 3.65 10.58 0.15
N ILE A 91 3.38 9.38 -0.35
CA ILE A 91 2.54 9.15 -1.54
C ILE A 91 1.14 9.76 -1.32
N SER A 92 0.62 9.65 -0.10
CA SER A 92 -0.68 10.23 0.24
C SER A 92 -0.67 11.76 0.29
N ARG A 93 0.48 12.40 0.56
CA ARG A 93 0.62 13.87 0.47
C ARG A 93 0.75 14.32 -0.98
N THR A 94 1.55 13.63 -1.79
CA THR A 94 1.80 14.04 -3.18
C THR A 94 0.66 13.70 -4.15
N LYS A 95 -0.24 12.75 -3.80
CA LYS A 95 -1.38 12.40 -4.67
C LYS A 95 -2.29 13.58 -5.03
N HIS A 96 -2.39 14.58 -4.14
CA HIS A 96 -3.25 15.76 -4.33
C HIS A 96 -2.74 16.72 -5.39
N TYR A 97 -1.52 16.51 -5.86
CA TYR A 97 -0.89 17.28 -6.92
C TYR A 97 -0.99 16.59 -8.29
N LYS A 98 -1.76 15.50 -8.40
CA LYS A 98 -2.06 14.87 -9.69
C LYS A 98 -3.07 15.72 -10.46
N PRO A 99 -2.96 15.80 -11.81
CA PRO A 99 -3.95 16.49 -12.63
C PRO A 99 -5.38 16.04 -12.30
N ASN A 100 -6.29 17.01 -12.20
CA ASN A 100 -7.71 16.82 -11.88
C ASN A 100 -8.03 16.32 -10.45
N ASP A 101 -7.08 16.31 -9.51
CA ASP A 101 -7.42 16.00 -8.11
C ASP A 101 -8.31 17.13 -7.52
N PRO A 102 -9.52 16.82 -7.02
CA PRO A 102 -10.44 17.83 -6.50
C PRO A 102 -9.96 18.51 -5.21
N LYS A 103 -8.91 17.97 -4.57
CA LYS A 103 -8.30 18.50 -3.34
C LYS A 103 -6.97 19.22 -3.62
N MET A 104 -6.64 19.47 -4.88
CA MET A 104 -5.46 20.24 -5.25
C MET A 104 -5.51 21.65 -4.66
N PRO A 105 -4.41 22.19 -4.11
CA PRO A 105 -4.38 23.57 -3.61
C PRO A 105 -4.79 24.58 -4.69
N ARG A 106 -5.63 25.55 -4.32
CA ARG A 106 -6.25 26.52 -5.26
C ARG A 106 -5.23 27.19 -6.18
N HIS A 107 -4.11 27.67 -5.65
CA HIS A 107 -3.11 28.40 -6.42
C HIS A 107 -2.30 27.49 -7.35
N VAL A 108 -2.07 26.24 -6.94
CA VAL A 108 -1.43 25.24 -7.78
C VAL A 108 -2.37 24.85 -8.93
N LYS A 109 -3.65 24.61 -8.63
CA LYS A 109 -4.66 24.35 -9.65
C LYS A 109 -4.76 25.49 -10.66
N LEU A 110 -4.80 26.74 -10.20
CA LEU A 110 -4.82 27.91 -11.08
C LEU A 110 -3.62 27.95 -12.03
N LYS A 111 -2.43 27.56 -11.57
CA LYS A 111 -1.24 27.45 -12.43
C LYS A 111 -1.34 26.29 -13.41
N MET A 112 -1.85 25.13 -13.00
CA MET A 112 -2.10 24.02 -13.93
C MET A 112 -3.12 24.38 -15.01
N ASP A 113 -4.19 25.11 -14.65
CA ASP A 113 -5.18 25.61 -15.60
C ASP A 113 -4.57 26.63 -16.60
N GLN A 114 -3.44 27.26 -16.24
CA GLN A 114 -2.64 28.15 -17.11
C GLN A 114 -1.62 27.40 -17.99
N GLY A 115 -1.57 26.06 -17.93
CA GLY A 115 -0.66 25.24 -18.70
C GLY A 115 0.70 24.99 -18.03
N TYR A 116 0.83 25.25 -16.73
CA TYR A 116 2.02 24.87 -15.97
C TYR A 116 1.92 23.41 -15.50
N ASP A 117 3.05 22.70 -15.53
CA ASP A 117 3.17 21.36 -14.97
C ASP A 117 4.11 21.34 -13.76
N ILE A 118 4.01 20.30 -12.93
CA ILE A 118 4.96 20.06 -11.84
C ILE A 118 6.19 19.36 -12.44
N ALA A 119 7.30 20.10 -12.53
CA ALA A 119 8.56 19.58 -13.06
C ALA A 119 9.19 18.53 -12.12
N SER A 120 9.15 18.78 -10.80
CA SER A 120 9.79 17.93 -9.80
C SER A 120 9.04 17.96 -8.47
N VAL A 121 9.26 16.92 -7.65
CA VAL A 121 8.83 16.87 -6.25
C VAL A 121 10.03 16.38 -5.45
N GLY A 122 10.51 17.23 -4.53
CA GLY A 122 11.67 16.93 -3.68
C GLY A 122 11.31 16.78 -2.20
N LEU A 123 12.16 16.06 -1.47
CA LEU A 123 12.11 15.97 -0.02
C LEU A 123 13.23 16.81 0.62
N LEU A 124 12.87 17.71 1.53
CA LEU A 124 13.83 18.44 2.37
C LEU A 124 14.12 17.73 3.70
N CYS A 125 13.10 17.09 4.25
CA CYS A 125 13.15 16.40 5.54
C CYS A 125 12.18 15.21 5.53
N SER A 126 12.59 14.10 6.13
CA SER A 126 11.78 12.90 6.31
C SER A 126 12.10 12.22 7.65
N SER A 127 11.30 11.22 8.00
CA SER A 127 11.37 10.46 9.23
C SER A 127 10.64 9.14 9.01
N PRO A 128 11.09 8.01 9.57
CA PRO A 128 10.24 6.85 9.76
C PRO A 128 8.95 7.24 10.49
N ILE A 129 7.84 6.57 10.19
CA ILE A 129 6.58 6.80 10.91
C ILE A 129 6.78 6.33 12.36
N PRO A 130 6.67 7.20 13.36
CA PRO A 130 6.88 6.81 14.75
C PRO A 130 5.75 5.91 15.27
N PRO A 131 5.96 5.20 16.39
CA PRO A 131 4.91 4.41 17.03
C PRO A 131 3.71 5.29 17.37
N PRO A 132 2.47 4.76 17.34
CA PRO A 132 1.26 5.55 17.53
C PRO A 132 1.23 6.46 18.76
N GLY A 133 1.86 6.04 19.87
CA GLY A 133 1.99 6.81 21.11
C GLY A 133 2.73 8.14 20.95
N LEU A 134 3.48 8.32 19.86
CA LEU A 134 4.29 9.50 19.57
C LEU A 134 3.85 10.24 18.30
N GLN A 135 2.92 9.68 17.52
CA GLN A 135 2.53 10.24 16.23
C GLN A 135 1.99 11.66 16.33
N ALA A 136 1.18 11.99 17.34
CA ALA A 136 0.63 13.34 17.48
C ALA A 136 1.74 14.40 17.67
N ARG A 137 2.73 14.10 18.53
CA ARG A 137 3.89 14.98 18.76
C ARG A 137 4.75 15.10 17.51
N ALA A 138 4.98 14.00 16.80
CA ALA A 138 5.72 14.01 15.54
C ALA A 138 4.99 14.80 14.44
N ILE A 139 3.65 14.70 14.35
CA ILE A 139 2.85 15.53 13.44
C ILE A 139 3.04 17.01 13.79
N GLY A 140 3.01 17.38 15.08
CA GLY A 140 3.30 18.73 15.53
C GLY A 140 4.69 19.21 15.10
N LEU A 141 5.72 18.35 15.26
CA LEU A 141 7.08 18.66 14.80
C LEU A 141 7.12 18.88 13.29
N PHE A 142 6.52 18.00 12.48
CA PHE A 142 6.52 18.15 11.02
C PHE A 142 5.73 19.38 10.54
N LEU A 143 4.64 19.75 11.22
CA LEU A 143 3.93 21.00 10.93
C LEU A 143 4.81 22.23 11.25
N LEU A 144 5.58 22.17 12.34
CA LEU A 144 6.52 23.23 12.70
C LEU A 144 7.68 23.32 11.70
N LEU A 145 8.26 22.19 11.30
CA LEU A 145 9.30 22.14 10.27
C LEU A 145 8.78 22.61 8.91
N GLU A 146 7.56 22.24 8.53
CA GLU A 146 6.91 22.74 7.31
C GLU A 146 6.75 24.27 7.37
N ALA A 147 6.40 24.82 8.53
CA ALA A 147 6.36 26.27 8.71
C ALA A 147 7.76 26.90 8.57
N VAL A 148 8.80 26.34 9.19
CA VAL A 148 10.19 26.82 9.05
C VAL A 148 10.65 26.79 7.59
N PHE A 149 10.46 25.67 6.88
CA PHE A 149 10.84 25.58 5.48
C PHE A 149 10.05 26.56 4.61
N CYS A 150 8.75 26.72 4.89
CA CYS A 150 7.91 27.66 4.17
C CYS A 150 8.33 29.12 4.40
N THR A 151 8.82 29.48 5.60
CA THR A 151 9.32 30.83 5.89
C THR A 151 10.68 31.06 5.26
N ILE A 152 11.68 30.20 5.50
CA ILE A 152 13.04 30.43 5.00
C ILE A 152 13.13 30.37 3.47
N PHE A 153 12.38 29.47 2.81
CA PHE A 153 12.37 29.37 1.35
C PHE A 153 11.28 30.21 0.69
N HIS A 154 10.63 31.12 1.43
CA HIS A 154 9.58 32.00 0.89
C HIS A 154 8.50 31.23 0.12
N GLY A 155 8.15 30.02 0.55
CA GLY A 155 7.23 29.12 -0.16
C GLY A 155 5.77 29.59 -0.15
N LYS A 156 5.45 30.57 0.70
CA LYS A 156 4.13 31.19 0.80
C LYS A 156 4.08 32.64 0.34
N PHE A 157 2.89 33.07 -0.08
CA PHE A 157 2.60 34.46 -0.39
C PHE A 157 2.97 35.38 0.78
N GLU A 158 3.35 36.59 0.42
CA GLU A 158 3.50 37.69 1.37
C GLU A 158 2.16 37.95 2.06
N MET A 159 2.21 38.09 3.38
CA MET A 159 1.04 38.40 4.19
C MET A 159 1.40 39.49 5.19
N ILE A 160 0.40 40.25 5.64
CA ILE A 160 0.56 41.25 6.71
C ILE A 160 1.14 40.67 8.02
N THR A 161 1.07 39.36 8.19
CA THR A 161 1.62 38.66 9.34
C THR A 161 3.12 38.36 9.24
N ASP A 162 3.75 38.68 8.11
CA ASP A 162 5.16 38.37 7.86
C ASP A 162 6.08 39.19 8.77
N GLN A 163 5.64 40.38 9.17
CA GLN A 163 6.29 41.23 10.18
C GLN A 163 6.64 40.50 11.49
N TYR A 164 5.90 39.43 11.84
CA TYR A 164 6.14 38.69 13.07
C TYR A 164 7.39 37.80 13.02
N TYR A 165 7.82 37.36 11.84
CA TYR A 165 8.96 36.44 11.70
C TYR A 165 10.01 36.91 10.68
N GLU A 166 9.87 38.11 10.11
CA GLU A 166 10.86 38.70 9.19
C GLU A 166 12.30 38.64 9.74
N HIS A 167 12.46 38.87 11.05
CA HIS A 167 13.75 38.81 11.75
C HIS A 167 14.37 37.40 11.83
N ILE A 168 13.64 36.34 11.44
CA ILE A 168 14.08 34.94 11.42
C ILE A 168 14.45 34.49 10.00
N LEU A 169 14.11 35.28 8.98
CA LEU A 169 14.38 34.94 7.58
C LEU A 169 15.88 34.90 7.29
N LEU A 170 16.30 33.92 6.48
CA LEU A 170 17.69 33.78 6.05
C LEU A 170 18.03 34.73 4.88
N TRP A 171 17.04 35.01 4.03
CA TRP A 171 17.18 35.83 2.83
C TRP A 171 15.98 36.78 2.70
N GLN A 172 16.16 37.91 2.04
CA GLN A 172 15.04 38.79 1.73
C GLN A 172 14.16 38.14 0.67
N ARG A 173 12.87 38.50 0.65
CA ARG A 173 11.93 37.95 -0.32
C ARG A 173 12.31 38.30 -1.76
N ASP A 174 12.89 39.48 -1.98
CA ASP A 174 13.32 39.92 -3.30
C ASP A 174 14.59 39.21 -3.80
N ASP A 175 15.30 38.48 -2.92
CA ASP A 175 16.50 37.74 -3.29
C ASP A 175 16.19 36.39 -3.96
N VAL A 176 14.97 35.84 -3.80
CA VAL A 176 14.61 34.53 -4.34
C VAL A 176 14.04 34.63 -5.75
N SER A 177 14.38 33.68 -6.62
CA SER A 177 14.01 33.69 -8.05
C SER A 177 12.67 33.02 -8.36
N TRP A 178 11.97 32.47 -7.36
CA TRP A 178 10.69 31.77 -7.54
C TRP A 178 9.52 32.54 -6.93
N LEU A 179 8.32 32.26 -7.46
CA LEU A 179 7.08 32.78 -6.91
C LEU A 179 6.42 31.74 -5.99
N PRO A 180 5.93 32.15 -4.81
CA PRO A 180 5.22 31.25 -3.92
C PRO A 180 3.86 30.83 -4.50
N LEU A 181 3.43 29.63 -4.16
CA LEU A 181 2.06 29.16 -4.40
C LEU A 181 1.34 28.71 -3.12
N CYS A 182 2.03 28.67 -1.97
CA CYS A 182 1.39 28.35 -0.70
C CYS A 182 0.66 29.56 -0.14
N SER A 183 -0.59 29.40 0.27
CA SER A 183 -1.40 30.45 0.90
C SER A 183 -1.53 30.30 2.42
N HIS A 184 -0.80 29.34 3.00
CA HIS A 184 -1.02 28.91 4.37
C HIS A 184 0.30 28.64 5.08
N LEU A 185 0.38 28.99 6.36
CA LEU A 185 1.49 28.65 7.23
C LEU A 185 1.02 27.60 8.24
N SER A 186 1.74 26.49 8.32
CA SER A 186 1.35 25.33 9.14
C SER A 186 1.23 25.61 10.64
N LEU A 187 1.76 26.73 11.14
CA LEU A 187 1.57 27.19 12.53
C LEU A 187 0.11 27.41 12.91
N LYS A 188 -0.79 27.58 11.93
CA LYS A 188 -2.24 27.75 12.18
C LYS A 188 -3.00 26.43 12.21
N GLN A 189 -2.36 25.31 11.85
CA GLN A 189 -3.02 24.01 11.82
C GLN A 189 -3.10 23.43 13.23
N HIS A 190 -4.20 22.73 13.49
CA HIS A 190 -4.30 21.87 14.67
C HIS A 190 -3.42 20.65 14.51
N VAL A 191 -2.75 20.28 15.59
CA VAL A 191 -2.01 19.02 15.65
C VAL A 191 -3.01 17.88 15.74
N ARG A 192 -2.98 16.97 14.77
CA ARG A 192 -3.90 15.83 14.77
C ARG A 192 -3.52 14.82 15.83
N GLY A 193 -4.50 14.43 16.63
CA GLY A 193 -4.33 13.55 17.78
C GLY A 193 -4.69 14.29 19.06
N ASP A 194 -5.01 13.55 20.11
CA ASP A 194 -5.32 14.16 21.39
C ASP A 194 -4.02 14.30 22.19
N LEU A 195 -3.50 15.52 22.27
CA LEU A 195 -2.25 15.83 22.97
C LEU A 195 -2.34 15.68 24.48
N SER A 196 -3.55 15.57 25.03
CA SER A 196 -3.78 15.38 26.46
C SER A 196 -3.61 13.93 26.92
N LEU A 197 -3.63 12.98 25.98
CA LEU A 197 -3.50 11.55 26.27
C LEU A 197 -2.05 11.12 26.47
N THR A 198 -1.87 10.09 27.29
CA THR A 198 -0.56 9.45 27.45
C THR A 198 -0.17 8.68 26.18
N PRO A 199 1.12 8.36 25.98
CA PRO A 199 1.55 7.50 24.88
C PRO A 199 0.79 6.16 24.84
N GLU A 200 0.54 5.53 25.99
CA GLU A 200 -0.17 4.26 26.09
C GLU A 200 -1.64 4.39 25.67
N GLU A 201 -2.31 5.47 26.06
CA GLU A 201 -3.68 5.76 25.64
C GLU A 201 -3.77 6.01 24.13
N LEU A 202 -2.78 6.70 23.56
CA LEU A 202 -2.67 6.93 22.12
C LEU A 202 -2.46 5.62 21.34
N GLU A 203 -1.69 4.68 21.87
CA GLU A 203 -1.55 3.33 21.30
C GLU A 203 -2.89 2.58 21.31
N ILE A 204 -3.62 2.61 22.42
CA ILE A 204 -4.96 2.00 22.52
C ILE A 204 -5.91 2.63 21.50
N GLN A 205 -5.92 3.96 21.39
CA GLN A 205 -6.75 4.66 20.41
C GLN A 205 -6.36 4.34 18.97
N ALA A 206 -5.07 4.14 18.68
CA ALA A 206 -4.61 3.73 17.35
C ALA A 206 -5.10 2.33 17.00
N ALA A 207 -5.01 1.37 17.91
CA ALA A 207 -5.55 0.03 17.72
C ALA A 207 -7.08 0.05 17.47
N ILE A 208 -7.83 0.87 18.23
CA ILE A 208 -9.27 1.07 18.01
C ILE A 208 -9.55 1.67 16.63
N ARG A 209 -8.79 2.70 16.21
CA ARG A 209 -8.92 3.31 14.88
C ARG A 209 -8.63 2.32 13.77
N GLU A 210 -7.58 1.53 13.90
CA GLU A 210 -7.21 0.50 12.92
C GLU A 210 -8.33 -0.55 12.78
N ALA A 211 -8.88 -1.04 13.90
CA ALA A 211 -9.99 -1.98 13.88
C ALA A 211 -11.24 -1.40 13.18
N ARG A 212 -11.59 -0.15 13.48
CA ARG A 212 -12.70 0.57 12.83
C ARG A 212 -12.44 0.80 11.34
N ASP A 213 -11.23 1.17 10.97
CA ASP A 213 -10.84 1.38 9.58
C ASP A 213 -10.87 0.09 8.77
N LYS A 214 -10.46 -1.03 9.38
CA LYS A 214 -10.61 -2.38 8.79
C LYS A 214 -12.08 -2.73 8.60
N GLN A 215 -12.93 -2.50 9.59
CA GLN A 215 -14.38 -2.71 9.48
C GLN A 215 -14.99 -1.86 8.38
N ARG A 216 -14.72 -0.55 8.36
CA ARG A 216 -15.21 0.39 7.34
C ARG A 216 -14.75 0.01 5.93
N ARG A 217 -13.48 -0.39 5.77
CA ARG A 217 -12.98 -0.89 4.48
C ARG A 217 -13.74 -2.13 4.02
N ASN A 218 -13.97 -3.09 4.90
CA ASN A 218 -14.72 -4.31 4.58
C ASN A 218 -16.16 -4.01 4.18
N GLU A 219 -16.83 -3.12 4.92
CA GLU A 219 -18.20 -2.70 4.62
C GLU A 219 -18.28 -1.93 3.30
N ASN A 220 -17.38 -0.96 3.07
CA ASN A 220 -17.32 -0.23 1.81
C ASN A 220 -17.07 -1.18 0.64
N ASN A 221 -16.20 -2.17 0.80
CA ASN A 221 -15.96 -3.20 -0.22
C ASN A 221 -17.20 -4.07 -0.45
N ARG A 222 -17.93 -4.45 0.59
CA ARG A 222 -19.20 -5.19 0.47
C ARG A 222 -20.23 -4.36 -0.30
N ASN A 223 -20.48 -3.13 0.14
CA ASN A 223 -21.47 -2.23 -0.44
C ASN A 223 -21.09 -1.85 -1.89
N TRP A 224 -19.80 -1.76 -2.20
CA TRP A 224 -19.32 -1.57 -3.57
C TRP A 224 -19.62 -2.80 -4.44
N ARG A 225 -19.33 -4.01 -3.94
CA ARG A 225 -19.64 -5.27 -4.66
C ARG A 225 -21.14 -5.44 -4.90
N GLU A 226 -21.97 -5.10 -3.92
CA GLU A 226 -23.43 -5.14 -4.05
C GLU A 226 -23.91 -4.15 -5.11
N ARG A 227 -23.42 -2.90 -5.08
CA ARG A 227 -23.74 -1.89 -6.11
C ARG A 227 -23.34 -2.37 -7.51
N GLU A 228 -22.16 -2.94 -7.67
CA GLU A 228 -21.70 -3.46 -8.97
C GLU A 228 -22.51 -4.66 -9.45
N LYS A 229 -22.90 -5.58 -8.55
CA LYS A 229 -23.78 -6.71 -8.86
C LYS A 229 -25.16 -6.25 -9.34
N THR A 230 -25.70 -5.21 -8.73
CA THR A 230 -27.02 -4.68 -9.09
C THR A 230 -27.00 -3.96 -10.44
N LYS A 231 -25.91 -3.27 -10.79
CA LYS A 231 -25.76 -2.59 -12.09
C LYS A 231 -25.70 -3.55 -13.26
N ASP A 232 -24.85 -4.58 -13.17
CA ASP A 232 -24.69 -5.60 -14.21
C ASP A 232 -24.23 -6.93 -13.60
N PRO A 233 -25.15 -7.86 -13.30
CA PRO A 233 -24.81 -9.11 -12.66
C PRO A 233 -24.01 -10.06 -13.56
N ILE A 234 -24.11 -9.94 -14.89
CA ILE A 234 -23.41 -10.81 -15.84
C ILE A 234 -21.96 -10.35 -15.97
N ALA A 235 -21.73 -9.07 -16.25
CA ALA A 235 -20.37 -8.52 -16.34
C ALA A 235 -19.64 -8.63 -15.00
N TYR A 236 -20.34 -8.43 -13.87
CA TYR A 236 -19.75 -8.65 -12.55
C TYR A 236 -19.27 -10.10 -12.36
N LYS A 237 -20.09 -11.10 -12.72
CA LYS A 237 -19.70 -12.51 -12.64
C LYS A 237 -18.50 -12.80 -13.55
N ALA A 238 -18.53 -12.33 -14.80
CA ALA A 238 -17.42 -12.50 -15.74
C ALA A 238 -16.09 -11.96 -15.17
N ARG A 239 -16.08 -10.72 -14.67
CA ARG A 239 -14.88 -10.12 -14.03
C ARG A 239 -14.39 -10.92 -12.82
N MET A 240 -15.30 -11.45 -12.01
CA MET A 240 -14.92 -12.29 -10.87
C MET A 240 -14.31 -13.63 -11.31
N TYR A 241 -14.83 -14.25 -12.37
CA TYR A 241 -14.27 -15.47 -12.94
C TYR A 241 -12.89 -15.21 -13.56
N GLU A 242 -12.74 -14.15 -14.34
CA GLU A 242 -11.46 -13.73 -14.93
C GLU A 242 -10.41 -13.45 -13.85
N GLY A 243 -10.76 -12.68 -12.83
CA GLY A 243 -9.87 -12.39 -11.70
C GLY A 243 -9.49 -13.64 -10.90
N HIS A 244 -10.42 -14.60 -10.75
CA HIS A 244 -10.13 -15.89 -10.13
C HIS A 244 -9.21 -16.72 -11.02
N ALA A 245 -9.48 -16.83 -12.33
CA ALA A 245 -8.63 -17.57 -13.27
C ALA A 245 -7.20 -17.03 -13.30
N ALA A 246 -7.02 -15.70 -13.41
CA ALA A 246 -5.71 -15.06 -13.40
C ALA A 246 -4.96 -15.26 -12.06
N ARG A 247 -5.68 -15.30 -10.94
CA ARG A 247 -5.09 -15.62 -9.63
C ARG A 247 -4.62 -17.07 -9.58
N TYR A 248 -5.41 -18.00 -10.13
CA TYR A 248 -5.02 -19.42 -10.17
C TYR A 248 -3.84 -19.60 -11.10
N GLU A 249 -3.80 -18.99 -12.28
CA GLU A 249 -2.66 -19.10 -13.20
C GLU A 249 -1.32 -18.71 -12.54
N LYS A 250 -1.30 -17.63 -11.74
CA LYS A 250 -0.10 -17.21 -11.00
C LYS A 250 0.26 -18.13 -9.83
N ILE A 251 -0.74 -18.60 -9.09
CA ILE A 251 -0.54 -19.35 -7.84
C ILE A 251 -0.40 -20.85 -8.12
N GLU A 252 -0.92 -21.36 -9.22
CA GLU A 252 -1.15 -22.77 -9.40
C GLU A 252 0.15 -23.56 -9.45
N ASP A 253 1.20 -23.06 -10.10
CA ASP A 253 2.48 -23.77 -10.12
C ASP A 253 3.21 -23.70 -8.79
N GLU A 254 3.25 -22.53 -8.14
CA GLU A 254 3.86 -22.34 -6.82
C GLU A 254 3.11 -23.14 -5.74
N LYS A 255 1.78 -23.09 -5.74
CA LYS A 255 0.94 -23.81 -4.78
C LYS A 255 0.96 -25.31 -5.05
N ARG A 256 0.92 -25.75 -6.32
CA ARG A 256 1.09 -27.18 -6.62
C ARG A 256 2.47 -27.66 -6.21
N ALA A 257 3.52 -26.85 -6.37
CA ALA A 257 4.87 -27.18 -5.89
C ALA A 257 4.89 -27.30 -4.37
N TYR A 258 4.36 -26.30 -3.65
CA TYR A 258 4.25 -26.31 -2.20
C TYR A 258 3.43 -27.51 -1.68
N ASP A 259 2.26 -27.76 -2.25
CA ASP A 259 1.40 -28.89 -1.88
C ASP A 259 2.07 -30.24 -2.19
N ARG A 260 2.84 -30.35 -3.27
CA ARG A 260 3.66 -31.55 -3.58
C ARG A 260 4.71 -31.77 -2.50
N THR A 261 5.47 -30.73 -2.13
CA THR A 261 6.50 -30.79 -1.10
C THR A 261 5.90 -31.18 0.26
N ARG A 262 4.83 -30.51 0.71
CA ARG A 262 4.15 -30.82 1.98
C ARG A 262 3.61 -32.25 2.03
N ARG A 263 3.09 -32.75 0.90
CA ARG A 263 2.59 -34.13 0.79
C ARG A 263 3.71 -35.17 0.77
N ALA A 264 4.89 -34.82 0.27
CA ALA A 264 6.08 -35.67 0.33
C ALA A 264 6.62 -35.70 1.77
N GLU A 265 6.83 -34.54 2.39
CA GLU A 265 7.22 -34.42 3.81
C GLU A 265 6.30 -35.24 4.74
N ALA A 266 4.99 -35.12 4.56
CA ALA A 266 4.02 -35.87 5.38
C ALA A 266 4.15 -37.40 5.24
N LYS A 267 4.59 -37.89 4.08
CA LYS A 267 4.87 -39.32 3.88
C LYS A 267 6.22 -39.72 4.46
N ASP A 268 7.25 -38.90 4.27
CA ASP A 268 8.61 -39.17 4.74
C ASP A 268 8.66 -39.20 6.27
N GLU A 269 7.95 -38.27 6.92
CA GLU A 269 7.73 -38.26 8.38
C GLU A 269 6.75 -39.33 8.85
N ARG A 270 6.10 -40.06 7.93
CA ARG A 270 5.07 -41.07 8.20
C ARG A 270 3.93 -40.51 9.08
N ARG A 271 3.62 -39.23 8.91
CA ARG A 271 2.65 -38.48 9.74
C ARG A 271 1.23 -39.06 9.68
N PHE A 272 0.87 -39.67 8.56
CA PHE A 272 -0.40 -40.36 8.36
C PHE A 272 -0.17 -41.81 7.95
N LEU A 273 0.42 -42.60 8.86
CA LEU A 273 0.69 -44.02 8.68
C LEU A 273 -0.56 -44.86 8.96
N CYS A 274 -0.84 -45.83 8.10
CA CYS A 274 -1.70 -46.96 8.47
C CYS A 274 -0.79 -48.06 9.04
N GLU A 275 -0.96 -48.38 10.32
CA GLU A 275 -0.12 -49.35 11.04
C GLU A 275 -0.30 -50.78 10.50
N ASP A 276 -1.54 -51.19 10.22
CA ASP A 276 -1.81 -52.57 9.76
C ASP A 276 -1.25 -52.86 8.36
N CYS A 277 -1.20 -51.85 7.49
CA CYS A 277 -0.70 -51.99 6.13
C CYS A 277 0.76 -51.52 5.98
N ASP A 278 1.31 -50.84 6.98
CA ASP A 278 2.61 -50.14 6.96
C ASP A 278 2.78 -49.13 5.79
N ILE A 279 1.69 -48.46 5.40
CA ILE A 279 1.68 -47.52 4.26
C ILE A 279 1.57 -46.07 4.75
N PRO A 280 2.59 -45.21 4.52
CA PRO A 280 2.49 -43.78 4.78
C PRO A 280 1.65 -43.07 3.72
N LEU A 281 0.69 -42.27 4.15
CA LEU A 281 -0.25 -41.54 3.28
C LEU A 281 0.00 -40.02 3.34
N SER A 282 -0.37 -39.32 2.27
CA SER A 282 -0.01 -37.89 2.11
C SER A 282 -0.88 -36.90 2.90
N SER A 283 -1.94 -37.36 3.57
CA SER A 283 -2.92 -36.50 4.25
C SER A 283 -3.89 -37.34 5.07
N GLN A 284 -4.45 -36.79 6.16
CA GLN A 284 -5.48 -37.45 6.98
C GLN A 284 -6.67 -37.97 6.17
N TYR A 285 -7.19 -37.18 5.22
CA TYR A 285 -8.31 -37.61 4.36
C TYR A 285 -8.02 -38.92 3.60
N LYS A 286 -6.77 -39.10 3.12
CA LYS A 286 -6.37 -40.33 2.43
C LYS A 286 -6.21 -41.50 3.39
N LEU A 287 -5.79 -41.26 4.63
CA LEU A 287 -5.76 -42.27 5.68
C LEU A 287 -7.19 -42.75 5.99
N THR A 288 -8.12 -41.86 6.26
CA THR A 288 -9.53 -42.22 6.48
C THR A 288 -10.08 -43.03 5.30
N LYS A 289 -9.90 -42.56 4.06
CA LYS A 289 -10.35 -43.29 2.87
C LYS A 289 -9.67 -44.64 2.69
N HIS A 290 -8.41 -44.77 3.09
CA HIS A 290 -7.68 -46.04 3.06
C HIS A 290 -8.28 -47.02 4.07
N LEU A 291 -8.47 -46.60 5.32
CA LEU A 291 -9.06 -47.41 6.39
C LEU A 291 -10.49 -47.87 6.03
N ASP A 292 -11.27 -47.01 5.36
CA ASP A 292 -12.62 -47.34 4.92
C ASP A 292 -12.69 -48.30 3.72
N SER A 293 -11.56 -48.54 3.03
CA SER A 293 -11.55 -49.31 1.80
C SER A 293 -11.63 -50.82 2.04
N GLN A 294 -12.35 -51.55 1.18
CA GLN A 294 -12.40 -53.02 1.21
C GLN A 294 -11.00 -53.64 1.14
N SER A 295 -10.11 -53.03 0.35
CA SER A 295 -8.71 -53.43 0.24
C SER A 295 -7.98 -53.41 1.59
N HIS A 296 -8.18 -52.39 2.43
CA HIS A 296 -7.58 -52.36 3.76
C HIS A 296 -8.17 -53.48 4.64
N ARG A 297 -9.50 -53.65 4.62
CA ARG A 297 -10.19 -54.72 5.36
C ARG A 297 -9.70 -56.12 4.98
N ASP A 298 -9.53 -56.39 3.69
CA ASP A 298 -9.04 -57.69 3.20
C ASP A 298 -7.60 -57.95 3.65
N THR A 299 -6.75 -56.92 3.64
CA THR A 299 -5.37 -57.00 4.13
C THR A 299 -5.33 -57.28 5.64
N VAL A 300 -6.15 -56.58 6.44
CA VAL A 300 -6.26 -56.82 7.89
C VAL A 300 -6.81 -58.23 8.18
N ALA A 301 -7.70 -58.74 7.34
CA ALA A 301 -8.27 -60.09 7.46
C ALA A 301 -7.32 -61.22 7.01
N GLY A 302 -6.11 -60.90 6.53
CA GLY A 302 -5.14 -61.90 6.05
C GLY A 302 -5.57 -62.59 4.74
N ILE A 303 -6.51 -62.00 4.00
CA ILE A 303 -6.95 -62.54 2.71
C ILE A 303 -5.86 -62.21 1.68
N GLU A 304 -5.15 -63.24 1.20
CA GLU A 304 -4.21 -63.07 0.10
C GLU A 304 -4.94 -62.50 -1.12
N LYS A 305 -4.58 -61.27 -1.51
CA LYS A 305 -5.13 -60.69 -2.72
C LYS A 305 -4.61 -61.49 -3.91
N PRO A 306 -5.49 -61.95 -4.82
CA PRO A 306 -5.05 -62.57 -6.06
C PRO A 306 -4.11 -61.60 -6.76
N ALA A 307 -2.98 -62.12 -7.27
CA ALA A 307 -1.99 -61.32 -7.97
C ALA A 307 -2.71 -60.38 -8.95
N PRO A 308 -2.37 -59.07 -8.96
CA PRO A 308 -3.09 -58.10 -9.76
C PRO A 308 -3.19 -58.62 -11.19
N HIS A 309 -4.41 -58.85 -11.65
CA HIS A 309 -4.65 -59.42 -12.97
C HIS A 309 -3.89 -58.57 -14.01
N ARG A 310 -3.14 -59.22 -14.92
CA ARG A 310 -2.25 -58.61 -15.94
C ARG A 310 -2.89 -57.47 -16.74
N THR A 311 -4.21 -57.32 -16.71
CA THR A 311 -4.93 -56.18 -17.29
C THR A 311 -4.56 -54.84 -16.64
N THR A 312 -4.09 -54.80 -15.39
CA THR A 312 -3.63 -53.56 -14.76
C THR A 312 -2.23 -53.14 -15.21
N SER A 313 -1.33 -54.08 -15.54
CA SER A 313 -0.06 -53.76 -16.21
C SER A 313 -0.31 -53.25 -17.64
N TRP A 314 -1.27 -53.86 -18.35
CA TRP A 314 -1.72 -53.40 -19.68
C TRP A 314 -2.36 -52.00 -19.65
N GLN A 315 -3.10 -51.64 -18.59
CA GLN A 315 -3.63 -50.28 -18.41
C GLN A 315 -2.54 -49.26 -18.06
N LYS A 316 -1.49 -49.69 -17.34
CA LYS A 316 -0.32 -48.85 -17.04
C LYS A 316 0.54 -48.64 -18.28
N GLU A 317 0.82 -49.71 -19.04
CA GLU A 317 1.50 -49.65 -20.35
C GLU A 317 0.69 -48.86 -21.38
N ARG A 318 -0.66 -48.99 -21.44
CA ARG A 318 -1.49 -48.11 -22.28
C ARG A 318 -1.45 -46.66 -21.82
N ARG A 319 -1.40 -46.36 -20.52
CA ARG A 319 -1.24 -44.97 -20.07
C ARG A 319 0.13 -44.39 -20.42
N GLU A 320 1.17 -45.21 -20.40
CA GLU A 320 2.53 -44.81 -20.79
C GLU A 320 2.71 -44.74 -22.32
N SER A 321 2.01 -45.57 -23.10
CA SER A 321 2.06 -45.60 -24.57
C SER A 321 1.04 -44.71 -25.28
N ASN A 322 -0.11 -44.41 -24.67
CA ASN A 322 -1.16 -43.53 -25.21
C ASN A 322 -1.14 -42.12 -24.61
N CYS A 323 -0.11 -41.76 -23.83
CA CYS A 323 0.13 -40.36 -23.48
C CYS A 323 0.83 -39.70 -24.68
N PRO A 324 0.17 -38.84 -25.47
CA PRO A 324 0.88 -38.13 -26.52
C PRO A 324 1.90 -37.25 -25.82
N ARG A 325 3.19 -37.56 -25.98
CA ARG A 325 4.27 -36.59 -25.83
C ARG A 325 3.89 -35.42 -26.74
N TYR A 326 3.29 -34.37 -26.17
CA TYR A 326 3.22 -33.05 -26.77
C TYR A 326 4.67 -32.50 -26.78
N LEU A 327 5.50 -33.09 -27.64
CA LEU A 327 6.78 -32.58 -28.06
C LEU A 327 6.59 -32.16 -29.51
N GLY A 328 6.53 -30.85 -29.72
CA GLY A 328 6.77 -30.24 -31.03
C GLY A 328 5.62 -30.31 -32.02
N LEU A 329 4.55 -29.53 -31.80
CA LEU A 329 3.87 -28.91 -32.94
C LEU A 329 4.55 -27.57 -33.19
N GLN A 330 5.49 -27.57 -34.15
CA GLN A 330 5.97 -26.36 -34.78
C GLN A 330 4.77 -25.65 -35.41
N ALA A 331 4.61 -24.37 -35.08
CA ALA A 331 3.62 -23.49 -35.69
C ALA A 331 3.91 -23.41 -37.20
N LEU A 332 2.98 -23.91 -38.02
CA LEU A 332 2.93 -23.56 -39.43
C LEU A 332 2.38 -22.14 -39.57
N PRO A 333 2.90 -21.34 -40.52
CA PRO A 333 2.42 -19.98 -40.73
C PRO A 333 1.03 -20.01 -41.36
N LEU A 334 0.08 -19.34 -40.69
CA LEU A 334 -1.26 -19.11 -41.20
C LEU A 334 -1.19 -18.00 -42.27
N GLU A 335 -1.16 -18.40 -43.55
CA GLU A 335 -1.52 -17.50 -44.64
C GLU A 335 -3.05 -17.52 -44.85
N GLN A 336 -3.60 -16.32 -44.71
CA GLN A 336 -4.82 -15.73 -45.28
C GLN A 336 -5.86 -16.66 -45.94
N THR A 337 -7.12 -16.49 -45.53
CA THR A 337 -8.16 -15.91 -46.41
C THR A 337 -9.39 -15.51 -45.60
N PHE A 338 -9.73 -14.21 -45.71
CA PHE A 338 -11.04 -13.69 -45.35
C PHE A 338 -12.07 -14.21 -46.36
N HIS A 339 -13.10 -14.91 -45.89
CA HIS A 339 -14.38 -14.92 -46.59
C HIS A 339 -15.53 -14.70 -45.59
N GLN A 340 -16.21 -13.59 -45.86
CA GLN A 340 -17.44 -13.11 -45.26
C GLN A 340 -18.59 -14.03 -45.65
N GLN A 341 -19.30 -14.59 -44.67
CA GLN A 341 -20.67 -15.08 -44.87
C GLN A 341 -21.48 -14.82 -43.60
N SER A 342 -22.38 -13.85 -43.73
CA SER A 342 -23.62 -13.75 -42.98
C SER A 342 -24.38 -15.07 -43.12
N ASP A 343 -24.86 -15.64 -42.01
CA ASP A 343 -26.26 -16.01 -41.91
C ASP A 343 -26.67 -16.42 -40.49
N ILE A 344 -27.93 -16.09 -40.23
CA ILE A 344 -28.68 -16.18 -38.99
C ILE A 344 -29.13 -17.63 -38.79
N SER A 345 -28.84 -18.23 -37.63
CA SER A 345 -29.64 -19.34 -37.12
C SER A 345 -29.60 -19.41 -35.60
N SER A 346 -30.78 -19.41 -34.99
CA SER A 346 -31.05 -19.45 -33.56
C SER A 346 -30.46 -20.69 -32.86
N PRO A 347 -30.07 -20.58 -31.57
CA PRO A 347 -29.56 -21.73 -30.82
C PRO A 347 -30.68 -22.75 -30.51
N PRO A 348 -30.37 -24.05 -30.50
CA PRO A 348 -31.34 -25.09 -30.17
C PRO A 348 -31.72 -25.03 -28.68
N GLN A 349 -33.02 -24.93 -28.42
CA GLN A 349 -33.58 -25.06 -27.07
C GLN A 349 -33.36 -26.48 -26.57
N THR A 350 -32.56 -26.62 -25.51
CA THR A 350 -32.33 -27.91 -24.87
C THR A 350 -33.56 -28.35 -24.07
N ALA A 351 -33.87 -29.64 -24.12
CA ALA A 351 -35.07 -30.30 -23.57
C ALA A 351 -35.18 -30.28 -22.03
N SER A 352 -34.41 -29.45 -21.32
CA SER A 352 -34.41 -29.36 -19.85
C SER A 352 -35.45 -28.38 -19.29
N HIS A 353 -36.14 -27.60 -20.12
CA HIS A 353 -37.06 -26.56 -19.66
C HIS A 353 -38.55 -26.95 -19.62
N LYS A 354 -38.95 -28.13 -20.14
CA LYS A 354 -40.36 -28.56 -20.18
C LYS A 354 -40.86 -29.32 -18.93
N LYS A 355 -40.03 -29.50 -17.89
CA LYS A 355 -40.41 -30.29 -16.69
C LYS A 355 -40.82 -29.45 -15.46
N LYS A 356 -40.82 -28.11 -15.56
CA LYS A 356 -41.16 -27.21 -14.43
C LYS A 356 -42.51 -26.49 -14.53
N GLU A 357 -43.27 -26.65 -15.62
CA GLU A 357 -44.61 -26.05 -15.75
C GLU A 357 -45.77 -27.02 -15.46
N ALA A 358 -45.50 -28.31 -15.25
CA ALA A 358 -46.53 -29.32 -14.95
C ALA A 358 -46.76 -29.58 -13.43
N GLN A 359 -46.17 -28.77 -12.55
CA GLN A 359 -46.30 -28.93 -11.09
C GLN A 359 -46.98 -27.75 -10.36
N ASN A 360 -47.50 -26.76 -11.10
CA ASN A 360 -48.23 -25.62 -10.51
C ASN A 360 -49.72 -25.56 -10.92
N LEU A 361 -50.28 -26.67 -11.39
CA LEU A 361 -51.71 -26.85 -11.65
C LEU A 361 -52.13 -28.25 -11.15
N ALA A 362 -52.12 -28.42 -9.84
CA ALA A 362 -52.79 -29.50 -9.11
C ALA A 362 -53.12 -29.01 -7.69
#